data_AF-Q862K8-F1
#
_entry.id   AF-Q862K8-F1
#
_cell.length_a   1.000
_cell.length_b   1.000
_cell.length_c   1.000
_cell.angle_alpha   90.00
_cell.angle_beta   90.00
_cell.angle_gamma   90.00
#
_symmetry.space_group_name_H-M   'P 1'
#
loop_
_entity.id
_entity.type
_entity.pdbx_description
1 polymer ?
#
loop_
_entity_poly.entity_id
_entity_poly.type
_entity_poly.pdbx_seq_one_letter_code
_entity_poly.pdbx_strand_id
1 'polypeptide(L)'
;MKWLVLLGLVALSECIVILPLRKMKTLRETLREKNLLNNFLEERAYRLSKRDSKITIHPLKNYLDMAYVGNITIGTPPQEFRVVFDTGSADLWVPSISCVSPACYTHKTFNLHNSSSFGQTHQPISISYGPGIIQGFLGSDTVRIGNLVSLKQSFGLSQEEYGFDGAPFDGVLGLAYPSISIKGII
;
A
#
# COMPACT_ATOMS: atom_id res chain seq x y z
N MET A 1 -27.80 -34.41 18.68
CA MET A 1 -26.76 -33.52 19.27
C MET A 1 -25.38 -33.68 18.63
N LYS A 2 -24.81 -34.88 18.46
CA LYS A 2 -23.47 -35.06 17.85
C LYS A 2 -23.35 -34.57 16.39
N TRP A 3 -24.40 -34.71 15.59
CA TRP A 3 -24.43 -34.26 14.19
C TRP A 3 -24.49 -32.73 14.02
N LEU A 4 -25.10 -32.01 14.97
CA LEU A 4 -25.13 -30.55 14.97
C LEU A 4 -23.75 -29.96 15.31
N VAL A 5 -22.99 -30.63 16.19
CA VAL A 5 -21.59 -30.29 16.48
C VAL A 5 -20.71 -30.55 15.26
N LEU A 6 -20.92 -31.67 14.56
CA LEU A 6 -20.16 -32.01 13.34
C LEU A 6 -20.45 -31.04 12.18
N LEU A 7 -21.72 -30.69 11.96
CA LEU A 7 -22.13 -29.67 10.98
C LEU A 7 -21.59 -28.27 11.33
N GLY A 8 -21.56 -27.92 12.62
CA GLY A 8 -20.93 -26.68 13.08
C GLY A 8 -19.42 -26.64 12.82
N LEU A 9 -18.71 -27.76 13.02
CA LEU A 9 -17.28 -27.88 12.73
C LEU A 9 -16.98 -27.82 11.23
N VAL A 10 -17.82 -28.42 10.38
CA VAL A 10 -17.68 -28.34 8.92
C VAL A 10 -17.97 -26.92 8.41
N ALA A 11 -18.99 -26.25 8.93
CA ALA A 11 -19.28 -24.86 8.58
C ALA A 11 -18.14 -23.90 9.00
N LEU A 12 -17.51 -24.12 10.15
CA LEU A 12 -16.33 -23.36 10.59
C LEU A 12 -15.09 -23.62 9.71
N SER A 13 -14.98 -24.81 9.11
CA SER A 13 -13.91 -25.15 8.16
C SER A 13 -14.01 -24.38 6.84
N GLU A 14 -15.21 -23.95 6.43
CA GLU A 14 -15.43 -23.24 5.16
C GLU A 14 -15.21 -21.72 5.26
N CYS A 15 -14.98 -21.18 6.46
CA CYS A 15 -14.81 -19.73 6.67
C CYS A 15 -13.34 -19.26 6.77
N ILE A 16 -12.36 -20.14 6.50
CA ILE A 16 -10.94 -19.76 6.55
C ILE A 16 -10.54 -19.12 5.21
N VAL A 17 -10.12 -17.85 5.28
CA VAL A 17 -9.48 -17.16 4.15
C VAL A 17 -7.97 -17.11 4.38
N ILE A 18 -7.22 -17.79 3.52
CA ILE A 18 -5.75 -17.77 3.53
C ILE A 18 -5.28 -16.88 2.40
N LEU A 19 -4.49 -15.86 2.74
CA LEU A 19 -3.87 -14.95 1.78
C LEU A 19 -2.38 -15.30 1.66
N PRO A 20 -1.93 -15.87 0.52
CA PRO A 20 -0.53 -16.16 0.33
C PRO A 20 0.25 -14.85 0.19
N LEU A 21 1.25 -14.66 1.04
CA LEU A 21 2.20 -13.56 0.92
C LEU A 21 3.47 -14.04 0.21
N ARG A 22 3.99 -13.22 -0.70
CA ARG A 22 5.26 -13.47 -1.37
C ARG A 22 6.36 -12.68 -0.67
N LYS A 23 7.44 -13.39 -0.30
CA LYS A 23 8.67 -12.71 0.11
C LYS A 23 9.33 -12.07 -1.11
N MET A 24 9.52 -10.77 -1.07
CA MET A 24 10.27 -9.98 -2.03
C MET A 24 11.62 -9.58 -1.47
N LYS A 25 12.55 -9.35 -2.38
CA LYS A 25 13.84 -8.77 -2.05
C LYS A 25 13.64 -7.33 -1.62
N THR A 26 14.22 -6.97 -0.48
CA THR A 26 14.03 -5.64 0.08
C THR A 26 14.80 -4.59 -0.71
N LEU A 27 14.43 -3.31 -0.58
CA LEU A 27 15.21 -2.24 -1.19
C LEU A 27 16.63 -2.21 -0.60
N ARG A 28 16.80 -2.49 0.70
CA ARG A 28 18.12 -2.58 1.33
C ARG A 28 18.96 -3.71 0.73
N GLU A 29 18.40 -4.90 0.56
CA GLU A 29 19.09 -6.04 -0.08
C GLU A 29 19.51 -5.69 -1.50
N THR A 30 18.60 -5.08 -2.27
CA THR A 30 18.88 -4.64 -3.65
C THR A 30 19.99 -3.58 -3.71
N LEU A 31 19.99 -2.61 -2.80
CA LEU A 31 21.03 -1.58 -2.72
C LEU A 31 22.38 -2.13 -2.26
N ARG A 32 22.38 -3.10 -1.34
CA ARG A 32 23.61 -3.77 -0.88
C ARG A 32 24.29 -4.52 -2.02
N GLU A 33 23.54 -5.30 -2.77
CA GLU A 33 24.10 -6.05 -3.90
C GLU A 33 24.63 -5.15 -5.02
N LYS A 34 24.02 -3.98 -5.23
CA LYS A 34 24.51 -2.98 -6.19
C LYS A 34 25.68 -2.15 -5.65
N ASN A 35 26.13 -2.37 -4.41
CA ASN A 35 27.10 -1.51 -3.71
C ASN A 35 26.67 -0.03 -3.64
N LEU A 36 25.37 0.25 -3.70
CA LEU A 36 24.81 1.61 -3.68
C LEU A 36 24.27 2.01 -2.31
N LEU A 37 24.24 1.10 -1.32
CA LEU A 37 23.61 1.38 -0.03
C LEU A 37 24.24 2.56 0.70
N ASN A 38 25.58 2.64 0.77
CA ASN A 38 26.26 3.73 1.49
C ASN A 38 25.99 5.07 0.81
N ASN A 39 26.14 5.15 -0.51
CA ASN A 39 25.86 6.36 -1.28
C ASN A 39 24.40 6.82 -1.11
N PHE A 40 23.46 5.87 -1.14
CA PHE A 40 22.04 6.14 -0.94
C PHE A 40 21.72 6.69 0.47
N LEU A 41 22.41 6.18 1.50
CA LEU A 41 22.27 6.67 2.87
C LEU A 41 22.92 8.05 3.04
N GLU A 42 24.11 8.26 2.49
CA GLU A 42 24.87 9.52 2.57
C GLU A 42 24.19 10.67 1.82
N GLU A 43 23.73 10.44 0.57
CA GLU A 43 23.04 11.47 -0.22
C GLU A 43 21.78 11.97 0.50
N ARG A 44 21.07 11.06 1.18
CA ARG A 44 19.87 11.41 1.94
C ARG A 44 20.19 12.09 3.26
N ALA A 45 21.20 11.64 3.99
CA ALA A 45 21.68 12.34 5.19
C ALA A 45 22.09 13.80 4.85
N TYR A 46 22.75 14.01 3.71
CA TYR A 46 23.17 15.32 3.21
C TYR A 46 21.99 16.21 2.78
N ARG A 47 20.97 15.66 2.10
CA ARG A 47 19.76 16.43 1.73
C ARG A 47 18.97 16.92 2.96
N LEU A 48 19.06 16.20 4.08
CA LEU A 48 18.39 16.55 5.33
C LEU A 48 19.17 17.58 6.14
N SER A 49 20.51 17.52 6.15
CA SER A 49 21.35 18.50 6.85
C SER A 49 21.30 19.92 6.24
N LYS A 50 20.83 20.06 4.99
CA LYS A 50 20.67 21.35 4.32
C LYS A 50 19.38 22.10 4.73
N ARG A 51 18.46 21.44 5.44
CA ARG A 51 17.26 22.05 6.06
C ARG A 51 17.52 22.27 7.57
N ASP A 52 18.16 23.40 7.87
CA ASP A 52 18.35 24.00 9.19
C ASP A 52 19.24 23.27 10.22
N SER A 53 20.10 24.05 10.87
CA SER A 53 21.28 23.62 11.61
C SER A 53 21.02 23.51 13.11
N LYS A 54 20.57 22.33 13.57
CA LYS A 54 20.83 21.78 14.93
C LYS A 54 20.14 20.44 15.23
N ILE A 55 19.25 19.97 14.34
CA ILE A 55 18.51 18.72 14.56
C ILE A 55 18.82 17.76 13.41
N THR A 56 19.60 16.72 13.69
CA THR A 56 19.82 15.63 12.74
C THR A 56 18.54 14.78 12.67
N ILE A 57 17.63 15.13 11.78
CA ILE A 57 16.45 14.31 11.49
C ILE A 57 16.92 13.16 10.61
N HIS A 58 16.94 11.94 11.15
CA HIS A 58 17.07 10.71 10.36
C HIS A 58 15.67 10.14 10.13
N PRO A 59 14.98 10.48 9.03
CA PRO A 59 13.65 10.00 8.82
C PRO A 59 13.72 8.50 8.50
N LEU A 60 13.18 7.71 9.42
CA LEU A 60 13.22 6.26 9.37
C LEU A 60 12.29 5.76 8.27
N LYS A 61 12.87 5.28 7.17
CA LYS A 61 12.11 4.63 6.09
C LYS A 61 11.77 3.21 6.51
N ASN A 62 10.54 3.01 6.97
CA ASN A 62 10.07 1.72 7.47
C ASN A 62 9.95 0.64 6.38
N TYR A 63 10.01 1.00 5.10
CA TYR A 63 9.87 0.05 4.00
C TYR A 63 11.18 -0.50 3.44
N LEU A 64 12.35 -0.03 3.89
CA LEU A 64 13.64 -0.51 3.36
C LEU A 64 13.86 -2.00 3.57
N ASP A 65 13.22 -2.54 4.61
CA ASP A 65 13.30 -3.93 5.04
C ASP A 65 11.94 -4.66 4.86
N MET A 66 10.95 -4.02 4.22
CA MET A 66 9.68 -4.67 3.89
C MET A 66 9.93 -5.79 2.88
N ALA A 67 9.55 -6.99 3.30
CA ALA A 67 9.84 -8.20 2.58
C ALA A 67 8.59 -8.95 2.13
N TYR A 68 7.38 -8.64 2.59
CA TYR A 68 6.19 -9.42 2.25
C TYR A 68 5.11 -8.57 1.59
N VAL A 69 4.62 -9.03 0.45
CA VAL A 69 3.51 -8.42 -0.29
C VAL A 69 2.46 -9.48 -0.59
N GLY A 70 1.20 -9.07 -0.70
CA GLY A 70 0.13 -9.90 -1.25
C GLY A 70 -0.53 -9.20 -2.43
N ASN A 71 -1.27 -9.96 -3.23
CA ASN A 71 -2.00 -9.42 -4.37
C ASN A 71 -3.43 -9.07 -3.97
N ILE A 72 -3.88 -7.90 -4.42
CA ILE A 72 -5.29 -7.50 -4.40
C ILE A 72 -5.71 -7.14 -5.81
N THR A 73 -7.02 -7.09 -6.05
CA THR A 73 -7.56 -6.50 -7.28
C THR A 73 -8.56 -5.41 -6.96
N ILE A 74 -8.59 -4.37 -7.79
CA ILE A 74 -9.51 -3.23 -7.66
C ILE A 74 -10.21 -3.03 -9.00
N GLY A 75 -11.52 -2.85 -9.00
CA GLY A 75 -12.29 -2.49 -10.19
C GLY A 75 -13.08 -3.62 -10.84
N THR A 76 -13.77 -3.23 -11.91
CA THR A 76 -14.53 -4.11 -12.82
C THR A 76 -14.30 -3.69 -14.28
N PRO A 77 -13.51 -4.43 -15.09
CA PRO A 77 -12.78 -5.64 -14.74
C PRO A 77 -11.69 -5.40 -13.68
N PRO A 78 -11.28 -6.45 -12.93
CA PRO A 78 -10.29 -6.30 -11.86
C PRO A 78 -8.89 -5.92 -12.39
N GLN A 79 -8.28 -4.91 -11.77
CA GLN A 79 -6.89 -4.48 -11.98
C GLN A 79 -6.05 -4.94 -10.77
N GLU A 80 -4.97 -5.69 -11.00
CA GLU A 80 -4.19 -6.33 -9.93
C GLU A 80 -3.07 -5.43 -9.40
N PHE A 81 -2.89 -5.37 -8.08
CA PHE A 81 -1.82 -4.64 -7.40
C PHE A 81 -1.12 -5.52 -6.35
N ARG A 82 0.19 -5.32 -6.19
CA ARG A 82 0.95 -5.89 -5.07
C ARG A 82 0.94 -4.88 -3.93
N VAL A 83 0.42 -5.26 -2.78
CA VAL A 83 0.33 -4.36 -1.62
C VAL A 83 1.02 -4.95 -0.40
N VAL A 84 1.51 -4.05 0.46
CA VAL A 84 1.92 -4.40 1.82
C VAL A 84 0.67 -4.49 2.68
N PHE A 85 0.51 -5.61 3.38
CA PHE A 85 -0.51 -5.78 4.43
C PHE A 85 0.07 -5.22 5.74
N ASP A 86 -0.26 -3.96 6.03
CA ASP A 86 0.42 -3.16 7.05
C ASP A 86 -0.43 -2.99 8.31
N THR A 87 -0.05 -3.67 9.40
CA THR A 87 -0.71 -3.51 10.71
C THR A 87 -0.37 -2.21 11.42
N GLY A 88 0.58 -1.42 10.89
CA GLY A 88 0.98 -0.11 11.42
C GLY A 88 0.20 1.09 10.86
N SER A 89 -0.66 0.86 9.86
CA SER A 89 -1.51 1.89 9.24
C SER A 89 -2.91 1.35 8.97
N ALA A 90 -3.86 2.24 8.69
CA ALA A 90 -5.26 1.87 8.50
C ALA A 90 -5.76 2.12 7.07
N ASP A 91 -5.00 2.83 6.24
CA ASP A 91 -5.47 3.28 4.94
C ASP A 91 -5.11 2.31 3.80
N LEU A 92 -6.02 2.14 2.83
CA LEU A 92 -5.74 1.51 1.53
C LEU A 92 -5.43 2.60 0.49
N TRP A 93 -4.34 2.45 -0.26
CA TRP A 93 -4.05 3.31 -1.41
C TRP A 93 -3.25 2.59 -2.50
N VAL A 94 -3.42 3.04 -3.74
CA VAL A 94 -2.66 2.61 -4.92
C VAL A 94 -2.35 3.79 -5.85
N PRO A 95 -1.32 3.70 -6.72
CA PRO A 95 -0.99 4.72 -7.71
C PRO A 95 -2.13 4.94 -8.70
N SER A 96 -2.49 6.20 -8.96
CA SER A 96 -3.38 6.57 -10.06
C SER A 96 -2.64 6.55 -11.40
N ILE A 97 -3.35 6.32 -12.50
CA ILE A 97 -2.81 6.55 -13.85
C ILE A 97 -2.39 8.00 -14.10
N SER A 98 -2.90 8.94 -13.29
CA SER A 98 -2.48 10.34 -13.30
C SER A 98 -1.23 10.62 -12.46
N CYS A 99 -0.60 9.61 -11.86
CA CYS A 99 0.61 9.79 -11.08
C CYS A 99 1.83 10.08 -11.98
N VAL A 100 2.58 11.11 -11.62
CA VAL A 100 3.76 11.58 -12.39
C VAL A 100 5.08 11.42 -11.63
N SER A 101 5.04 10.88 -10.41
CA SER A 101 6.23 10.68 -9.59
C SER A 101 7.08 9.51 -10.08
N PRO A 102 8.42 9.52 -9.87
CA PRO A 102 9.28 8.46 -10.38
C PRO A 102 8.90 7.04 -9.93
N ALA A 103 8.41 6.88 -8.70
CA ALA A 103 7.87 5.62 -8.18
C ALA A 103 6.82 4.99 -9.11
N CYS A 104 5.89 5.80 -9.62
CA CYS A 104 4.75 5.37 -10.42
C CYS A 104 5.14 4.83 -11.81
N TYR A 105 6.32 5.16 -12.34
CA TYR A 105 6.80 4.57 -13.61
C TYR A 105 7.20 3.10 -13.48
N THR A 106 7.49 2.64 -12.26
CA THR A 106 7.89 1.25 -11.99
C THR A 106 6.79 0.43 -11.33
N HIS A 107 5.71 1.07 -10.91
CA HIS A 107 4.58 0.46 -10.22
C HIS A 107 3.39 0.31 -11.15
N LYS A 108 2.49 -0.61 -10.80
CA LYS A 108 1.18 -0.68 -11.46
C LYS A 108 0.33 0.51 -11.03
N THR A 109 -0.34 1.13 -12.00
CA THR A 109 -1.25 2.26 -11.77
C THR A 109 -2.70 1.86 -12.03
N PHE A 110 -3.60 2.32 -11.18
CA PHE A 110 -5.05 2.19 -11.35
C PHE A 110 -5.57 3.13 -12.43
N ASN A 111 -6.15 2.54 -13.47
CA ASN A 111 -6.85 3.27 -14.50
C ASN A 111 -8.35 3.33 -14.16
N LEU A 112 -8.76 4.48 -13.63
CA LEU A 112 -10.15 4.75 -13.27
C LEU A 112 -11.12 4.68 -14.46
N HIS A 113 -10.66 4.91 -15.69
CA HIS A 113 -11.49 4.81 -16.89
C HIS A 113 -11.76 3.36 -17.31
N ASN A 114 -10.97 2.41 -16.80
CA ASN A 114 -11.10 0.98 -17.09
C ASN A 114 -11.88 0.23 -16.01
N SER A 115 -12.61 0.92 -15.13
CA SER A 115 -13.46 0.28 -14.13
C SER A 115 -14.89 0.81 -14.21
N SER A 116 -15.85 -0.07 -14.52
CA SER A 116 -17.27 0.25 -14.54
C SER A 116 -17.89 0.40 -13.15
N SER A 117 -17.19 -0.02 -12.09
CA SER A 117 -17.64 0.08 -10.70
C SER A 117 -16.97 1.21 -9.91
N PHE A 118 -16.14 2.03 -10.57
CA PHE A 118 -15.46 3.15 -9.94
C PHE A 118 -16.44 4.27 -9.57
N GLY A 119 -16.40 4.70 -8.32
CA GLY A 119 -17.12 5.85 -7.79
C GLY A 119 -16.14 6.93 -7.36
N GLN A 120 -16.30 8.13 -7.92
CA GLN A 120 -15.39 9.26 -7.66
C GLN A 120 -15.94 10.19 -6.57
N THR A 121 -15.10 10.56 -5.59
CA THR A 121 -15.46 11.52 -4.54
C THR A 121 -14.66 12.82 -4.61
N HIS A 122 -13.55 12.87 -5.38
CA HIS A 122 -12.65 14.03 -5.56
C HIS A 122 -12.12 14.66 -4.25
N GLN A 123 -12.27 13.97 -3.11
CA GLN A 123 -11.79 14.49 -1.83
C GLN A 123 -10.27 14.34 -1.78
N PRO A 124 -9.50 15.43 -1.62
CA PRO A 124 -8.05 15.37 -1.58
C PRO A 124 -7.56 14.64 -0.33
N ILE A 125 -6.45 13.92 -0.46
CA ILE A 125 -5.81 13.18 0.62
C ILE A 125 -4.31 13.44 0.65
N SER A 126 -3.74 13.32 1.85
CA SER A 126 -2.30 13.31 2.09
C SER A 126 -2.03 12.31 3.21
N ILE A 127 -1.28 11.26 2.91
CA ILE A 127 -0.96 10.19 3.88
C ILE A 127 0.56 10.15 4.07
N SER A 128 1.00 10.13 5.33
CA SER A 128 2.41 10.13 5.70
C SER A 128 2.81 8.82 6.39
N TYR A 129 3.76 8.11 5.80
CA TYR A 129 4.38 6.88 6.30
C TYR A 129 5.82 7.19 6.75
N GLY A 130 5.95 7.87 7.88
CA GLY A 130 7.22 8.44 8.33
C GLY A 130 7.80 9.40 7.26
N PRO A 131 8.96 9.11 6.63
CA PRO A 131 9.51 9.87 5.49
C PRO A 131 8.74 9.75 4.18
N GLY A 132 7.92 8.71 4.02
CA GLY A 132 7.15 8.50 2.79
C GLY A 132 5.90 9.35 2.81
N ILE A 133 5.56 9.97 1.70
CA ILE A 133 4.33 10.77 1.57
C ILE A 133 3.66 10.41 0.26
N ILE A 134 2.35 10.22 0.29
CA ILE A 134 1.52 10.17 -0.91
C ILE A 134 0.50 11.29 -0.86
N GLN A 135 0.23 11.93 -2.00
CA GLN A 135 -0.83 12.90 -2.17
C GLN A 135 -1.71 12.51 -3.35
N GLY A 136 -3.00 12.78 -3.26
CA GLY A 136 -3.95 12.44 -4.31
C GLY A 136 -5.38 12.66 -3.87
N PHE A 137 -6.28 11.76 -4.24
CA PHE A 137 -7.71 11.88 -3.94
C PHE A 137 -8.35 10.53 -3.58
N LEU A 138 -9.51 10.59 -2.93
CA LEU A 138 -10.33 9.41 -2.65
C LEU A 138 -11.09 8.94 -3.89
N GLY A 139 -11.07 7.62 -4.08
CA GLY A 139 -11.97 6.89 -4.95
C GLY A 139 -12.67 5.78 -4.16
N SER A 140 -13.66 5.17 -4.77
CA SER A 140 -14.30 3.96 -4.25
C SER A 140 -14.48 2.95 -5.37
N ASP A 141 -14.26 1.67 -5.09
CA ASP A 141 -14.46 0.61 -6.07
C ASP A 141 -14.64 -0.76 -5.39
N THR A 142 -14.82 -1.81 -6.17
CA THR A 142 -14.81 -3.18 -5.68
C THR A 142 -13.37 -3.65 -5.49
N VAL A 143 -13.01 -3.96 -4.25
CA VAL A 143 -11.71 -4.52 -3.88
C VAL A 143 -11.86 -6.00 -3.61
N ARG A 144 -10.97 -6.83 -4.16
CA ARG A 144 -10.95 -8.28 -3.92
C ARG A 144 -9.60 -8.74 -3.39
N ILE A 145 -9.65 -9.62 -2.39
CA ILE A 145 -8.48 -10.19 -1.72
C ILE A 145 -8.71 -11.70 -1.58
N GLY A 146 -8.11 -12.50 -2.47
CA GLY A 146 -8.51 -13.89 -2.63
C GLY A 146 -10.00 -14.00 -2.95
N ASN A 147 -10.75 -14.71 -2.11
CA ASN A 147 -12.21 -14.87 -2.26
C ASN A 147 -13.02 -13.79 -1.53
N LEU A 148 -12.37 -12.88 -0.80
CA LEU A 148 -13.04 -11.75 -0.14
C LEU A 148 -13.34 -10.65 -1.14
N VAL A 149 -14.54 -10.09 -1.04
CA VAL A 149 -15.00 -8.99 -1.90
C VAL A 149 -15.55 -7.88 -1.01
N SER A 150 -14.94 -6.70 -1.08
CA SER A 150 -15.45 -5.47 -0.48
C SER A 150 -16.01 -4.58 -1.59
N LEU A 151 -17.33 -4.36 -1.57
CA LEU A 151 -18.00 -3.51 -2.54
C LEU A 151 -17.92 -2.05 -2.09
N LYS A 152 -17.68 -1.12 -3.02
CA LYS A 152 -17.57 0.32 -2.75
C LYS A 152 -16.57 0.65 -1.63
N GLN A 153 -15.49 -0.12 -1.54
CA GLN A 153 -14.39 0.18 -0.64
C GLN A 153 -13.76 1.51 -1.05
N SER A 154 -13.70 2.45 -0.12
CA SER A 154 -12.94 3.68 -0.33
C SER A 154 -11.44 3.43 -0.25
N PHE A 155 -10.67 4.12 -1.07
CA PHE A 155 -9.22 4.04 -1.10
C PHE A 155 -8.59 5.30 -1.68
N GLY A 156 -7.32 5.51 -1.36
CA GLY A 156 -6.53 6.60 -1.93
C GLY A 156 -6.00 6.28 -3.33
N LEU A 157 -6.12 7.25 -4.23
CA LEU A 157 -5.48 7.26 -5.55
C LEU A 157 -4.34 8.28 -5.51
N SER A 158 -3.10 7.82 -5.41
CA SER A 158 -1.94 8.72 -5.35
C SER A 158 -1.63 9.31 -6.73
N GLN A 159 -1.42 10.63 -6.76
CA GLN A 159 -0.95 11.40 -7.91
C GLN A 159 0.50 11.83 -7.73
N GLU A 160 0.94 11.98 -6.49
CA GLU A 160 2.31 12.26 -6.12
C GLU A 160 2.77 11.29 -5.04
N GLU A 161 4.00 10.80 -5.19
CA GLU A 161 4.63 9.86 -4.27
C GLU A 161 6.06 10.25 -4.01
N TYR A 162 6.37 10.46 -2.72
CA TYR A 162 7.71 10.79 -2.28
C TYR A 162 8.28 9.67 -1.45
N GLY A 163 9.43 9.19 -1.92
CA GLY A 163 10.18 8.22 -1.18
C GLY A 163 9.57 6.83 -1.20
N PHE A 164 8.89 6.43 -2.27
CA PHE A 164 8.56 5.03 -2.58
C PHE A 164 9.29 4.52 -3.83
N ASP A 165 10.24 5.30 -4.35
CA ASP A 165 11.03 4.95 -5.52
C ASP A 165 11.78 3.63 -5.33
N GLY A 166 11.57 2.68 -6.24
CA GLY A 166 12.16 1.35 -6.16
C GLY A 166 11.57 0.44 -5.07
N ALA A 167 10.45 0.82 -4.45
CA ALA A 167 9.74 -0.06 -3.54
C ALA A 167 9.25 -1.33 -4.28
N PRO A 168 9.33 -2.52 -3.66
CA PRO A 168 8.94 -3.77 -4.29
C PRO A 168 7.40 -3.99 -4.36
N PHE A 169 6.61 -3.04 -3.85
CA PHE A 169 5.14 -3.07 -3.83
C PHE A 169 4.59 -1.87 -4.59
N ASP A 170 3.35 -1.99 -5.05
CA ASP A 170 2.63 -0.93 -5.75
C ASP A 170 1.86 -0.01 -4.78
N GLY A 171 1.32 -0.55 -3.67
CA GLY A 171 0.58 0.24 -2.68
C GLY A 171 0.57 -0.37 -1.27
N VAL A 172 -0.27 0.17 -0.39
CA VAL A 172 -0.42 -0.30 1.00
C VAL A 172 -1.89 -0.59 1.28
N LEU A 173 -2.13 -1.67 2.03
CA LEU A 173 -3.41 -2.03 2.62
C LEU A 173 -3.24 -2.05 4.14
N GLY A 174 -3.76 -1.00 4.81
CA GLY A 174 -3.74 -0.87 6.25
C GLY A 174 -4.67 -1.86 6.96
N LEU A 175 -4.20 -2.42 8.07
CA LEU A 175 -4.92 -3.38 8.93
C LEU A 175 -5.05 -2.89 10.38
N ALA A 176 -4.66 -1.66 10.66
CA ALA A 176 -4.82 -1.04 11.97
C ALA A 176 -6.26 -0.54 12.19
N TYR A 177 -6.51 0.01 13.38
CA TYR A 177 -7.82 0.52 13.76
C TYR A 177 -8.22 1.78 12.98
N PRO A 178 -9.52 2.02 12.76
CA PRO A 178 -10.00 3.20 12.03
C PRO A 178 -9.62 4.54 12.66
N SER A 179 -9.30 4.58 13.96
CA SER A 179 -8.92 5.79 14.67
C SER A 179 -7.66 6.48 14.13
N ILE A 180 -6.85 5.78 13.34
CA ILE A 180 -5.65 6.33 12.69
C ILE A 180 -5.79 6.43 11.16
N SER A 181 -6.96 6.13 10.61
CA SER A 181 -7.25 6.30 9.18
C SER A 181 -7.58 7.75 8.87
N ILE A 182 -7.25 8.19 7.66
CA ILE A 182 -7.74 9.47 7.17
C ILE A 182 -9.24 9.39 6.87
N LYS A 183 -9.94 10.50 7.09
CA LYS A 183 -11.40 10.55 6.95
C LYS A 183 -11.86 10.18 5.54
N GLY A 184 -12.66 9.12 5.45
CA GLY A 184 -13.34 8.69 4.21
C GLY A 184 -12.72 7.46 3.53
N ILE A 185 -11.61 6.91 4.03
CA ILE A 185 -11.05 5.63 3.54
C ILE A 185 -11.76 4.41 4.17
N ILE A 186 -12.19 4.53 5.43
CA ILE A 186 -12.96 3.51 6.16
C ILE A 186 -14.33 4.06 6.52
#